data_AF-A0A8C4N0J6-F1
#
_entry.id   AF-A0A8C4N0J6-F1
#
_cell.length_a   1.000
_cell.length_b   1.000
_cell.length_c   1.000
_cell.angle_alpha   90.00
_cell.angle_beta   90.00
_cell.angle_gamma   90.00
#
_symmetry.space_group_name_H-M   'P 1'
#
loop_
_entity.id
_entity.type
_entity.pdbx_description
1 polymer ?
#
loop_
_entity_poly.entity_id
_entity_poly.type
_entity_poly.pdbx_seq_one_letter_code
_entity_poly.pdbx_strand_id
1 'polypeptide(L)'
;SFQITFNGKENKIFNGVPDWVYEEEMLATKYALWWSPNGKFLAYAEFNDTEIPVIAYSYYGDEQYPRTINIPYPKAGAKNPVVRVFIIDATYPDYVGPREVPVPAIIASSDYYFSWLTWVTDDRICLQWLKRIQNVSVLSICDFREDWQTWDCPKFFVSTPVFSYDAISYYKIFSDKDGYKHIHYIKDTENAIQITSGKWEAINIFRVTQDSLLVLFSFSSRISIGGYPPRKKCVTCHLRKERCQYYTASFSDYAKYYALVCYEIKILEENKELENALKNIKLPKEEIKKLEVDEITLWYKMILPPQFDKSKKYPLLIQVYGGPCSQSVRSIFAISWISYLASKEGIVIALVDGRGTAFQGDKLLYAVYRKLGVYEVEDQITAVRKFIEMGFIDEKRIAIWGWSYGGYVSSLALASGTGLFKCGIAVAPVSSWEYYASIYTERFMGLPTKDDNLKHYKNSTVMARAEYFRNVDYLLIHGTADDNVHFQNSAQIAKALVNAQVDFQAMWYSDQNHGISGLSTKHLYTHMTHFLKQCFSLSD
;
A
#
# COMPACT_ATOMS: atom_id res chain seq x y z
N SER A 1 18.91 26.28 -22.84
CA SER A 1 17.80 25.53 -22.22
C SER A 1 16.58 25.71 -23.09
N PHE A 2 15.73 24.69 -23.22
CA PHE A 2 14.51 24.74 -24.01
C PHE A 2 13.31 24.49 -23.10
N GLN A 3 12.24 25.29 -23.23
CA GLN A 3 11.03 25.15 -22.42
C GLN A 3 9.96 24.38 -23.20
N ILE A 4 9.51 23.25 -22.65
CA ILE A 4 8.53 22.36 -23.31
C ILE A 4 7.08 22.74 -22.97
N THR A 5 6.82 23.09 -21.71
CA THR A 5 5.48 23.40 -21.20
C THR A 5 5.41 24.81 -20.63
N PHE A 6 4.29 25.49 -20.85
CA PHE A 6 4.11 26.92 -20.53
C PHE A 6 2.89 27.21 -19.65
N ASN A 7 1.99 26.25 -19.49
CA ASN A 7 0.75 26.38 -18.72
C ASN A 7 0.89 25.92 -17.25
N GLY A 8 2.08 25.47 -16.84
CA GLY A 8 2.33 25.03 -15.48
C GLY A 8 1.95 26.11 -14.47
N LYS A 9 1.13 25.74 -13.49
CA LYS A 9 0.61 26.67 -12.49
C LYS A 9 0.48 25.95 -11.16
N GLU A 10 1.10 26.51 -10.13
CA GLU A 10 1.11 25.97 -8.78
C GLU A 10 -0.31 25.61 -8.32
N ASN A 11 -0.47 24.39 -7.82
CA ASN A 11 -1.73 23.83 -7.33
C ASN A 11 -2.90 23.89 -8.33
N LYS A 12 -2.62 23.91 -9.64
CA LYS A 12 -3.64 23.92 -10.70
C LYS A 12 -3.28 23.07 -11.91
N ILE A 13 -2.06 23.21 -12.43
CA ILE A 13 -1.63 22.49 -13.63
C ILE A 13 -0.20 22.00 -13.42
N PHE A 14 -0.02 20.68 -13.46
CA PHE A 14 1.25 19.99 -13.27
C PHE A 14 1.67 19.33 -14.57
N ASN A 15 2.95 19.48 -14.95
CA ASN A 15 3.49 18.90 -16.19
C ASN A 15 4.72 18.06 -15.86
N GLY A 16 4.70 16.77 -16.18
CA GLY A 16 5.84 15.86 -15.97
C GLY A 16 6.11 15.50 -14.50
N VAL A 17 5.30 16.01 -13.58
CA VAL A 17 5.26 15.66 -12.16
C VAL A 17 3.80 15.41 -11.78
N PRO A 18 3.51 14.45 -10.89
CA PRO A 18 2.14 14.20 -10.45
C PRO A 18 1.57 15.36 -9.61
N ASP A 19 0.24 15.45 -9.58
CA ASP A 19 -0.47 16.10 -8.47
C ASP A 19 -0.46 15.19 -7.21
N TRP A 20 -1.04 15.65 -6.10
CA TRP A 20 -1.02 14.89 -4.84
C TRP A 20 -1.64 13.49 -4.97
N VAL A 21 -2.83 13.39 -5.59
CA VAL A 21 -3.57 12.11 -5.62
C VAL A 21 -2.94 11.12 -6.61
N TYR A 22 -2.31 11.63 -7.67
CA TYR A 22 -1.54 10.82 -8.60
C TYR A 22 -0.23 10.32 -8.00
N GLU A 23 0.45 11.14 -7.19
CA GLU A 23 1.69 10.74 -6.52
C GLU A 23 1.41 9.60 -5.55
N GLU A 24 0.46 9.79 -4.64
CA GLU A 24 0.22 8.88 -3.52
C GLU A 24 -0.60 7.65 -3.93
N GLU A 25 -1.66 7.80 -4.75
CA GLU A 25 -2.70 6.77 -4.90
C GLU A 25 -2.71 6.06 -6.27
N MET A 26 -1.97 6.57 -7.25
CA MET A 26 -1.94 6.03 -8.61
C MET A 26 -0.53 5.62 -9.08
N LEU A 27 0.43 6.54 -9.12
CA LEU A 27 1.75 6.32 -9.71
C LEU A 27 2.78 5.82 -8.69
N ALA A 28 2.62 6.17 -7.41
CA ALA A 28 3.58 5.88 -6.35
C ALA A 28 5.01 6.35 -6.70
N THR A 29 5.11 7.50 -7.38
CA THR A 29 6.37 8.10 -7.81
C THR A 29 6.24 9.61 -7.93
N LYS A 30 7.34 10.33 -7.72
CA LYS A 30 7.46 11.80 -7.80
C LYS A 30 7.61 12.36 -9.22
N TYR A 31 7.59 11.50 -10.24
CA TYR A 31 7.74 11.90 -11.64
C TYR A 31 6.60 11.34 -12.48
N ALA A 32 6.22 12.10 -13.50
CA ALA A 32 5.22 11.71 -14.49
C ALA A 32 5.72 12.04 -15.90
N LEU A 33 7.01 11.77 -16.13
CA LEU A 33 7.68 11.87 -17.41
C LEU A 33 8.59 10.65 -17.64
N TRP A 34 8.72 10.22 -18.90
CA TRP A 34 9.43 9.00 -19.29
C TRP A 34 10.13 9.21 -20.62
N TRP A 35 11.45 9.05 -20.63
CA TRP A 35 12.26 9.05 -21.85
C TRP A 35 12.09 7.76 -22.63
N SER A 36 12.06 7.88 -23.96
CA SER A 36 12.16 6.73 -24.86
C SER A 36 13.53 6.06 -24.70
N PRO A 37 13.68 4.77 -25.10
CA PRO A 37 14.89 3.99 -24.82
C PRO A 37 16.21 4.64 -25.26
N ASN A 38 16.22 5.33 -26.40
CA ASN A 38 17.41 6.05 -26.90
C ASN A 38 17.29 7.58 -26.76
N GLY A 39 16.28 8.07 -26.04
CA GLY A 39 16.10 9.50 -25.77
C GLY A 39 15.57 10.33 -26.96
N LYS A 40 15.06 9.68 -28.01
CA LYS A 40 14.44 10.37 -29.17
C LYS A 40 13.20 11.16 -28.75
N PHE A 41 12.37 10.59 -27.88
CA PHE A 41 11.15 11.20 -27.40
C PHE A 41 11.12 11.32 -25.88
N LEU A 42 10.40 12.34 -25.41
CA LEU A 42 9.99 12.48 -24.02
C LEU A 42 8.46 12.42 -23.92
N ALA A 43 7.95 11.42 -23.21
CA ALA A 43 6.54 11.39 -22.81
C ALA A 43 6.36 12.08 -21.46
N TYR A 44 5.28 12.82 -21.27
CA TYR A 44 4.91 13.42 -19.98
C TYR A 44 3.40 13.49 -19.79
N ALA A 45 2.95 13.41 -18.55
CA ALA A 45 1.56 13.65 -18.19
C ALA A 45 1.36 15.11 -17.77
N GLU A 46 0.22 15.67 -18.15
CA GLU A 46 -0.32 16.93 -17.65
C GLU A 46 -1.53 16.62 -16.76
N PHE A 47 -1.53 17.13 -15.53
CA PHE A 47 -2.64 17.00 -14.58
C PHE A 47 -3.27 18.36 -14.35
N ASN A 48 -4.61 18.43 -14.46
CA ASN A 48 -5.37 19.66 -14.26
C ASN A 48 -6.29 19.54 -13.04
N ASP A 49 -5.92 20.31 -12.01
CA ASP A 49 -6.53 20.38 -10.69
C ASP A 49 -7.42 21.61 -10.50
N THR A 50 -7.61 22.41 -11.55
CA THR A 50 -8.22 23.75 -11.46
C THR A 50 -9.61 23.76 -10.78
N GLU A 51 -10.37 22.67 -10.91
CA GLU A 51 -11.72 22.52 -10.36
C GLU A 51 -11.82 21.49 -9.22
N ILE A 52 -10.69 20.99 -8.72
CA ILE A 52 -10.68 20.06 -7.60
C ILE A 52 -10.85 20.83 -6.29
N PRO A 53 -11.68 20.35 -5.35
CA PRO A 53 -11.72 20.90 -4.00
C PRO A 53 -10.35 20.88 -3.32
N VAL A 54 -10.08 21.92 -2.53
CA VAL A 54 -8.81 22.09 -1.84
C VAL A 54 -8.96 21.69 -0.38
N ILE A 55 -8.05 20.85 0.12
CA ILE A 55 -7.84 20.71 1.56
C ILE A 55 -6.96 21.87 2.04
N ALA A 56 -7.39 22.50 3.13
CA ALA A 56 -6.68 23.60 3.77
C ALA A 56 -6.34 23.22 5.22
N TYR A 57 -5.11 23.45 5.63
CA TYR A 57 -4.68 23.29 7.02
C TYR A 57 -3.62 24.33 7.40
N SER A 58 -3.41 24.51 8.70
CA SER A 58 -2.43 25.47 9.21
C SER A 58 -1.06 24.82 9.31
N TYR A 59 -0.03 25.57 8.92
CA TYR A 59 1.37 25.27 9.22
C TYR A 59 1.90 26.41 10.10
N TYR A 60 2.29 26.08 11.33
CA TYR A 60 2.65 27.06 12.35
C TYR A 60 4.04 27.66 12.08
N GLY A 61 5.01 26.83 11.69
CA GLY A 61 6.36 27.27 11.33
C GLY A 61 7.07 28.02 12.47
N ASP A 62 8.09 28.80 12.10
CA ASP A 62 8.89 29.59 13.05
C ASP A 62 8.59 31.10 12.97
N GLU A 63 7.68 31.51 12.09
CA GLU A 63 7.26 32.90 11.95
C GLU A 63 6.18 33.27 12.98
N GLN A 64 5.95 34.57 13.19
CA GLN A 64 4.93 35.04 14.14
C GLN A 64 3.50 34.63 13.74
N TYR A 65 3.21 34.48 12.44
CA TYR A 65 1.89 34.14 11.94
C TYR A 65 1.93 32.83 11.16
N PRO A 66 1.09 31.84 11.51
CA PRO A 66 0.93 30.62 10.72
C PRO A 66 0.46 30.93 9.30
N ARG A 67 0.78 30.02 8.37
CA ARG A 67 0.28 30.07 6.99
C ARG A 67 -0.70 28.94 6.71
N THR A 68 -1.62 29.18 5.79
CA THR A 68 -2.50 28.14 5.28
C THR A 68 -1.78 27.37 4.17
N ILE A 69 -1.71 26.05 4.29
CA ILE A 69 -1.33 25.15 3.23
C ILE A 69 -2.59 24.72 2.49
N ASN A 70 -2.55 24.79 1.16
CA ASN A 70 -3.65 24.46 0.27
C ASN A 70 -3.18 23.40 -0.71
N ILE A 71 -3.86 22.26 -0.75
CA ILE A 71 -3.55 21.15 -1.68
C ILE A 71 -4.85 20.78 -2.40
N PRO A 72 -4.90 20.73 -3.74
CA PRO A 72 -6.01 20.11 -4.44
C PRO A 72 -6.09 18.63 -4.05
N TYR A 73 -7.19 18.24 -3.40
CA TYR A 73 -7.33 16.91 -2.83
C TYR A 73 -8.76 16.42 -3.08
N PRO A 74 -8.97 15.53 -4.06
CA PRO A 74 -10.28 14.96 -4.30
C PRO A 74 -10.59 13.92 -3.21
N LYS A 75 -11.45 14.29 -2.26
CA LYS A 75 -12.05 13.30 -1.34
C LYS A 75 -13.02 12.39 -2.10
N ALA A 76 -13.42 11.28 -1.49
CA ALA A 76 -14.41 10.36 -2.07
C ALA A 76 -15.64 11.09 -2.64
N GLY A 77 -15.95 10.85 -3.92
CA GLY A 77 -17.07 11.48 -4.63
C GLY A 77 -16.82 12.89 -5.15
N ALA A 78 -15.71 13.55 -4.79
CA ALA A 78 -15.35 14.85 -5.33
C ALA A 78 -14.95 14.75 -6.82
N LYS A 79 -14.82 15.91 -7.49
CA LYS A 79 -14.27 15.98 -8.83
C LYS A 79 -12.78 15.60 -8.80
N ASN A 80 -12.37 14.74 -9.73
CA ASN A 80 -10.99 14.27 -9.88
C ASN A 80 -10.16 15.13 -10.84
N PRO A 81 -8.83 15.02 -10.78
CA PRO A 81 -7.94 15.61 -11.79
C PRO A 81 -8.24 15.07 -13.18
N VAL A 82 -8.15 15.96 -14.18
CA VAL A 82 -8.18 15.58 -15.59
C VAL A 82 -6.74 15.41 -16.06
N VAL A 83 -6.43 14.25 -16.63
CA VAL A 83 -5.09 13.91 -17.11
C VAL A 83 -5.04 13.90 -18.63
N ARG A 84 -3.95 14.43 -19.19
CA ARG A 84 -3.58 14.27 -20.61
C ARG A 84 -2.16 13.78 -20.71
N VAL A 85 -1.86 12.95 -21.71
CA VAL A 85 -0.50 12.44 -21.94
C VAL A 85 0.02 12.99 -23.25
N PHE A 86 1.20 13.60 -23.21
CA PHE A 86 1.86 14.20 -24.35
C PHE A 86 3.19 13.51 -24.65
N ILE A 87 3.59 13.52 -25.91
CA ILE A 87 4.91 13.07 -26.36
C ILE A 87 5.51 14.15 -27.25
N ILE A 88 6.76 14.49 -27.00
CA ILE A 88 7.52 15.48 -27.77
C ILE A 88 8.82 14.86 -28.28
N ASP A 89 9.20 15.20 -29.52
CA ASP A 89 10.52 14.90 -30.07
C ASP A 89 11.57 15.75 -29.35
N ALA A 90 12.52 15.10 -28.69
CA ALA A 90 13.55 15.78 -27.90
C ALA A 90 14.68 16.38 -28.77
N THR A 91 14.77 16.00 -30.04
CA THR A 91 15.74 16.50 -31.01
C THR A 91 15.22 17.77 -31.68
N TYR A 92 13.94 17.82 -32.03
CA TYR A 92 13.30 18.95 -32.72
C TYR A 92 12.02 19.42 -32.04
N PRO A 93 12.09 19.89 -30.77
CA PRO A 93 10.89 20.16 -29.98
C PRO A 93 10.03 21.32 -30.53
N ASP A 94 10.63 22.28 -31.24
CA ASP A 94 9.91 23.41 -31.87
C ASP A 94 9.20 23.04 -33.17
N TYR A 95 9.65 21.99 -33.87
CA TYR A 95 9.16 21.70 -35.22
C TYR A 95 7.78 21.06 -35.21
N VAL A 96 7.60 20.03 -34.37
CA VAL A 96 6.35 19.27 -34.27
C VAL A 96 5.52 19.70 -33.06
N GLY A 97 6.18 20.19 -32.00
CA GLY A 97 5.55 20.43 -30.70
C GLY A 97 5.11 19.12 -30.01
N PRO A 98 4.54 19.23 -28.79
CA PRO A 98 3.99 18.08 -28.09
C PRO A 98 2.72 17.56 -28.78
N ARG A 99 2.63 16.23 -28.91
CA ARG A 99 1.45 15.52 -29.43
C ARG A 99 0.71 14.82 -28.31
N GLU A 100 -0.58 15.08 -28.18
CA GLU A 100 -1.43 14.37 -27.23
C GLU A 100 -1.65 12.93 -27.71
N VAL A 101 -1.51 11.97 -26.80
CA VAL A 101 -1.77 10.56 -27.08
C VAL A 101 -3.28 10.30 -27.04
N PRO A 102 -3.87 9.70 -28.08
CA PRO A 102 -5.30 9.38 -28.08
C PRO A 102 -5.72 8.49 -26.90
N VAL A 103 -6.79 8.89 -26.22
CA VAL A 103 -7.42 8.09 -25.16
C VAL A 103 -8.43 7.12 -25.79
N PRO A 104 -8.44 5.82 -25.41
CA PRO A 104 -9.42 4.86 -25.94
C PRO A 104 -10.87 5.33 -25.69
N ALA A 105 -11.75 5.23 -26.69
CA ALA A 105 -13.14 5.73 -26.60
C ALA A 105 -13.91 5.12 -25.40
N ILE A 106 -13.67 3.84 -25.09
CA ILE A 106 -14.26 3.19 -23.91
C ILE A 106 -13.84 3.84 -22.59
N ILE A 107 -12.61 4.38 -22.52
CA ILE A 107 -12.09 5.10 -21.36
C ILE A 107 -12.65 6.53 -21.34
N ALA A 108 -12.59 7.23 -22.48
CA ALA A 108 -13.04 8.61 -22.62
C ALA A 108 -14.56 8.81 -22.39
N SER A 109 -15.36 7.72 -22.39
CA SER A 109 -16.81 7.75 -22.15
C SER A 109 -17.24 8.15 -20.73
N SER A 110 -16.32 8.23 -19.76
CA SER A 110 -16.59 8.57 -18.36
C SER A 110 -15.32 9.14 -17.71
N ASP A 111 -15.37 9.57 -16.45
CA ASP A 111 -14.15 9.86 -15.69
C ASP A 111 -13.17 8.67 -15.70
N TYR A 112 -11.89 8.96 -15.82
CA TYR A 112 -10.82 7.96 -15.91
C TYR A 112 -9.53 8.46 -15.28
N TYR A 113 -8.59 7.53 -15.15
CA TYR A 113 -7.22 7.76 -14.77
C TYR A 113 -6.28 7.19 -15.83
N PHE A 114 -5.21 7.92 -16.12
CA PHE A 114 -3.95 7.32 -16.55
C PHE A 114 -3.35 6.56 -15.36
N SER A 115 -2.80 5.37 -15.54
CA SER A 115 -2.18 4.61 -14.43
C SER A 115 -0.68 4.39 -14.61
N TRP A 116 -0.21 4.19 -15.85
CA TRP A 116 1.22 4.01 -16.11
C TRP A 116 1.55 4.12 -17.61
N LEU A 117 2.83 4.39 -17.90
CA LEU A 117 3.39 4.37 -19.24
C LEU A 117 4.65 3.50 -19.28
N THR A 118 4.73 2.65 -20.30
CA THR A 118 5.90 1.81 -20.58
C THR A 118 6.34 1.99 -22.04
N TRP A 119 7.56 2.47 -22.25
CA TRP A 119 8.18 2.43 -23.58
C TRP A 119 8.52 0.99 -23.98
N VAL A 120 8.30 0.66 -25.26
CA VAL A 120 8.65 -0.63 -25.85
C VAL A 120 9.87 -0.47 -26.77
N THR A 121 9.78 0.47 -27.70
CA THR A 121 10.89 0.96 -28.56
C THR A 121 10.85 2.49 -28.57
N ASP A 122 11.70 3.18 -29.35
CA ASP A 122 11.55 4.64 -29.49
C ASP A 122 10.25 5.04 -30.20
N ASP A 123 9.75 4.19 -31.10
CA ASP A 123 8.56 4.48 -31.92
C ASP A 123 7.34 3.67 -31.46
N ARG A 124 7.40 3.05 -30.27
CA ARG A 124 6.32 2.22 -29.71
C ARG A 124 6.19 2.36 -28.20
N ILE A 125 4.99 2.68 -27.75
CA ILE A 125 4.67 2.96 -26.34
C ILE A 125 3.42 2.17 -25.94
N CYS A 126 3.36 1.82 -24.66
CA CYS A 126 2.20 1.24 -24.01
C CYS A 126 1.70 2.17 -22.89
N LEU A 127 0.43 2.56 -22.95
CA LEU A 127 -0.24 3.34 -21.92
C LEU A 127 -1.27 2.47 -21.20
N GLN A 128 -1.45 2.74 -19.92
CA GLN A 128 -2.46 2.09 -19.11
C GLN A 128 -3.44 3.12 -18.61
N TRP A 129 -4.70 2.79 -18.78
CA TRP A 129 -5.85 3.58 -18.40
C TRP A 129 -6.72 2.77 -17.46
N LEU A 130 -7.47 3.46 -16.62
CA LEU A 130 -8.36 2.88 -15.64
C LEU A 130 -9.60 3.74 -15.55
N LYS A 131 -10.80 3.15 -15.64
CA LYS A 131 -12.03 3.92 -15.36
C LYS A 131 -12.06 4.36 -13.90
N ARG A 132 -12.74 5.49 -13.62
CA ARG A 132 -12.95 5.97 -12.24
C ARG A 132 -13.63 4.93 -11.36
N ILE A 133 -14.61 4.21 -11.89
CA ILE A 133 -15.06 2.94 -11.30
C ILE A 133 -13.97 1.92 -11.67
N GLN A 134 -13.04 1.67 -10.75
CA GLN A 134 -11.76 1.00 -11.00
C GLN A 134 -11.86 -0.52 -11.22
N ASN A 135 -12.90 -0.96 -11.93
CA ASN A 135 -13.14 -2.35 -12.32
C ASN A 135 -12.79 -2.65 -13.79
N VAL A 136 -12.54 -1.61 -14.59
CA VAL A 136 -12.12 -1.73 -16.00
C VAL A 136 -10.81 -0.99 -16.22
N SER A 137 -9.75 -1.74 -16.51
CA SER A 137 -8.47 -1.21 -16.99
C SER A 137 -8.37 -1.43 -18.50
N VAL A 138 -7.69 -0.52 -19.19
CA VAL A 138 -7.37 -0.63 -20.61
C VAL A 138 -5.90 -0.31 -20.84
N LEU A 139 -5.20 -1.21 -21.49
CA LEU A 139 -3.85 -1.06 -22.01
C LEU A 139 -3.96 -0.66 -23.48
N SER A 140 -3.33 0.44 -23.87
CA SER A 140 -3.28 0.95 -25.23
C SER A 140 -1.86 0.86 -25.77
N ILE A 141 -1.65 0.16 -26.89
CA ILE A 141 -0.35 0.15 -27.58
C ILE A 141 -0.42 1.15 -28.73
N CYS A 142 0.51 2.09 -28.73
CA CYS A 142 0.59 3.17 -29.69
C CYS A 142 1.92 3.11 -30.45
N ASP A 143 1.86 3.26 -31.77
CA ASP A 143 3.00 3.28 -32.67
C ASP A 143 3.12 4.68 -33.31
N PHE A 144 4.35 5.17 -33.48
CA PHE A 144 4.61 6.47 -34.09
C PHE A 144 4.40 6.42 -35.61
N ARG A 145 3.71 7.41 -36.15
CA ARG A 145 3.41 7.59 -37.56
C ARG A 145 4.23 8.77 -38.10
N GLU A 146 5.29 8.47 -38.86
CA GLU A 146 6.18 9.50 -39.43
C GLU A 146 5.48 10.42 -40.43
N ASP A 147 4.50 9.90 -41.17
CA ASP A 147 3.73 10.62 -42.18
C ASP A 147 2.88 11.75 -41.58
N TRP A 148 2.29 11.51 -40.41
CA TRP A 148 1.43 12.49 -39.72
C TRP A 148 2.11 13.11 -38.49
N GLN A 149 3.33 12.69 -38.17
CA GLN A 149 4.09 13.12 -36.97
C GLN A 149 3.22 13.00 -35.71
N THR A 150 2.56 11.85 -35.54
CA THR A 150 1.57 11.59 -34.49
C THR A 150 1.61 10.13 -34.01
N TRP A 151 0.85 9.81 -32.96
CA TRP A 151 0.76 8.48 -32.37
C TRP A 151 -0.57 7.82 -32.72
N ASP A 152 -0.51 6.62 -33.31
CA ASP A 152 -1.67 5.81 -33.67
C ASP A 152 -1.82 4.66 -32.67
N CYS A 153 -2.99 4.54 -32.04
CA CYS A 153 -3.26 3.63 -30.93
C CYS A 153 -4.40 2.65 -31.27
N PRO A 154 -4.24 1.70 -32.20
CA PRO A 154 -5.34 0.84 -32.65
C PRO A 154 -5.61 -0.35 -31.73
N LYS A 155 -4.66 -0.74 -30.86
CA LYS A 155 -4.76 -1.96 -30.04
C LYS A 155 -5.05 -1.65 -28.58
N PHE A 156 -6.10 -2.29 -28.05
CA PHE A 156 -6.51 -2.15 -26.65
C PHE A 156 -6.67 -3.52 -25.96
N PHE A 157 -6.19 -3.64 -24.73
CA PHE A 157 -6.24 -4.84 -23.89
C PHE A 157 -6.69 -4.47 -22.49
N VAL A 158 -6.96 -5.42 -21.59
CA VAL A 158 -7.60 -5.06 -20.31
C VAL A 158 -6.60 -4.72 -19.20
N SER A 159 -5.27 -4.84 -19.37
CA SER A 159 -4.36 -4.65 -18.21
C SER A 159 -2.83 -4.70 -18.47
N THR A 160 -2.04 -4.16 -17.53
CA THR A 160 -0.56 -3.90 -17.44
C THR A 160 0.45 -4.99 -17.93
N PRO A 161 1.43 -4.69 -18.82
CA PRO A 161 2.31 -5.72 -19.41
C PRO A 161 3.79 -5.64 -18.98
N VAL A 162 4.52 -6.75 -19.13
CA VAL A 162 5.97 -6.76 -19.35
C VAL A 162 6.25 -7.38 -20.72
N PHE A 163 6.71 -6.58 -21.67
CA PHE A 163 6.92 -7.00 -23.06
C PHE A 163 8.04 -8.02 -23.20
N SER A 164 7.90 -8.93 -24.16
CA SER A 164 8.97 -9.82 -24.61
C SER A 164 9.94 -9.12 -25.56
N TYR A 165 11.04 -9.81 -25.85
CA TYR A 165 12.11 -9.32 -26.73
C TYR A 165 11.64 -9.05 -28.17
N ASP A 166 10.54 -9.65 -28.61
CA ASP A 166 9.92 -9.40 -29.92
C ASP A 166 9.16 -8.07 -30.00
N ALA A 167 9.05 -7.32 -28.88
CA ALA A 167 8.31 -6.06 -28.78
C ALA A 167 6.83 -6.13 -29.20
N ILE A 168 6.25 -7.34 -29.25
CA ILE A 168 4.85 -7.59 -29.66
C ILE A 168 4.13 -8.35 -28.56
N SER A 169 4.69 -9.49 -28.14
CA SER A 169 4.09 -10.30 -27.09
C SER A 169 4.42 -9.73 -25.71
N TYR A 170 3.63 -10.10 -24.70
CA TYR A 170 3.89 -9.66 -23.34
C TYR A 170 3.40 -10.65 -22.29
N TYR A 171 3.98 -10.54 -21.11
CA TYR A 171 3.63 -11.31 -19.93
C TYR A 171 2.89 -10.43 -18.94
N LYS A 172 1.92 -11.03 -18.25
CA LYS A 172 1.13 -10.29 -17.28
C LYS A 172 0.67 -11.15 -16.11
N ILE A 173 0.61 -10.54 -14.92
CA ILE A 173 -0.07 -11.10 -13.76
C ILE A 173 -1.53 -10.63 -13.71
N PHE A 174 -2.47 -11.57 -13.68
CA PHE A 174 -3.88 -11.33 -13.34
C PHE A 174 -4.53 -12.61 -12.80
N SER A 175 -5.71 -12.46 -12.22
CA SER A 175 -6.46 -13.55 -11.62
C SER A 175 -6.85 -14.60 -12.66
N ASP A 176 -6.53 -15.86 -12.37
CA ASP A 176 -7.03 -16.99 -13.15
C ASP A 176 -8.48 -17.34 -12.76
N LYS A 177 -9.02 -18.40 -13.37
CA LYS A 177 -10.38 -18.89 -13.10
C LYS A 177 -10.63 -19.31 -11.65
N ASP A 178 -9.57 -19.65 -10.91
CA ASP A 178 -9.64 -20.06 -9.51
C ASP A 178 -9.45 -18.86 -8.56
N GLY A 179 -9.30 -17.65 -9.12
CA GLY A 179 -9.15 -16.41 -8.38
C GLY A 179 -7.74 -16.18 -7.84
N TYR A 180 -6.72 -16.87 -8.34
CA TYR A 180 -5.32 -16.63 -7.95
C TYR A 180 -4.59 -15.84 -9.04
N LYS A 181 -3.81 -14.84 -8.63
CA LYS A 181 -3.06 -14.00 -9.57
C LYS A 181 -1.87 -14.77 -10.13
N HIS A 182 -1.88 -15.04 -11.44
CA HIS A 182 -0.87 -15.83 -12.13
C HIS A 182 -0.39 -15.17 -13.42
N ILE A 183 0.76 -15.63 -13.89
CA ILE A 183 1.39 -15.16 -15.13
C ILE A 183 0.64 -15.74 -16.32
N HIS A 184 0.30 -14.87 -17.26
CA HIS A 184 -0.27 -15.18 -18.55
C HIS A 184 0.64 -14.61 -19.64
N TYR A 185 0.82 -15.35 -20.72
CA TYR A 185 1.49 -14.92 -21.95
C TYR A 185 0.43 -14.49 -22.97
N ILE A 186 0.61 -13.33 -23.58
CA ILE A 186 -0.32 -12.77 -24.55
C ILE A 186 0.47 -12.39 -25.80
N LYS A 187 0.10 -12.99 -26.94
CA LYS A 187 0.67 -12.67 -28.26
C LYS A 187 -0.24 -11.72 -29.05
N ASP A 188 -1.56 -11.95 -28.98
CA ASP A 188 -2.63 -11.09 -29.49
C ASP A 188 -3.88 -11.21 -28.57
N THR A 189 -4.76 -10.20 -28.62
CA THR A 189 -5.82 -9.86 -27.65
C THR A 189 -6.73 -11.00 -27.16
N GLU A 190 -6.89 -12.07 -27.93
CA GLU A 190 -7.96 -13.05 -27.69
C GLU A 190 -7.50 -14.32 -26.96
N ASN A 191 -6.20 -14.63 -26.92
CA ASN A 191 -5.71 -15.92 -26.40
C ASN A 191 -4.58 -15.73 -25.38
N ALA A 192 -4.94 -15.40 -24.14
CA ALA A 192 -4.01 -15.41 -23.02
C ALA A 192 -3.72 -16.86 -22.59
N ILE A 193 -2.45 -17.26 -22.60
CA ILE A 193 -2.01 -18.59 -22.17
C ILE A 193 -1.49 -18.49 -20.74
N GLN A 194 -2.18 -19.14 -19.79
CA GLN A 194 -1.73 -19.21 -18.40
C GLN A 194 -0.45 -20.06 -18.27
N ILE A 195 0.60 -19.49 -17.67
CA ILE A 195 1.93 -20.10 -17.55
C ILE A 195 2.18 -20.63 -16.14
N THR A 196 1.58 -19.99 -15.14
CA THR A 196 1.64 -20.41 -13.75
C THR A 196 0.25 -20.68 -13.19
N SER A 197 0.14 -21.60 -12.25
CA SER A 197 -1.12 -21.97 -11.60
C SER A 197 -0.83 -22.61 -10.24
N GLY A 198 -1.84 -22.59 -9.36
CA GLY A 198 -1.79 -23.14 -8.02
C GLY A 198 -2.37 -22.19 -6.97
N LYS A 199 -2.53 -22.69 -5.74
CA LYS A 199 -3.04 -21.94 -4.58
C LYS A 199 -1.95 -21.05 -3.97
N TRP A 200 -1.40 -20.16 -4.79
CA TRP A 200 -0.39 -19.16 -4.48
C TRP A 200 -0.42 -18.11 -5.58
N GLU A 201 0.20 -16.94 -5.37
CA GLU A 201 0.17 -15.85 -6.35
C GLU A 201 1.56 -15.52 -6.91
N ALA A 202 1.60 -15.18 -8.19
CA ALA A 202 2.67 -14.38 -8.78
C ALA A 202 2.49 -12.92 -8.33
N ILE A 203 3.54 -12.34 -7.76
CA ILE A 203 3.52 -10.97 -7.22
C ILE A 203 4.05 -9.99 -8.26
N ASN A 204 5.29 -10.18 -8.72
CA ASN A 204 5.99 -9.24 -9.60
C ASN A 204 6.80 -9.97 -10.66
N ILE A 205 6.68 -9.55 -11.93
CA ILE A 205 7.58 -9.95 -13.01
C ILE A 205 8.75 -8.97 -13.02
N PHE A 206 9.97 -9.42 -12.69
CA PHE A 206 11.14 -8.53 -12.69
C PHE A 206 11.74 -8.36 -14.08
N ARG A 207 11.81 -9.45 -14.84
CA ARG A 207 12.51 -9.45 -16.13
C ARG A 207 12.01 -10.56 -17.05
N VAL A 208 11.90 -10.21 -18.33
CA VAL A 208 11.74 -11.12 -19.46
C VAL A 208 13.05 -11.08 -20.26
N THR A 209 13.62 -12.25 -20.56
CA THR A 209 14.73 -12.43 -21.50
C THR A 209 14.27 -13.25 -22.70
N GLN A 210 15.14 -13.47 -23.68
CA GLN A 210 14.82 -14.27 -24.86
C GLN A 210 14.35 -15.69 -24.51
N ASP A 211 14.98 -16.30 -23.51
CA ASP A 211 14.73 -17.70 -23.15
C ASP A 211 14.14 -17.87 -21.75
N SER A 212 14.00 -16.80 -20.97
CA SER A 212 13.62 -16.92 -19.55
C SER A 212 12.75 -15.80 -18.97
N LEU A 213 11.88 -16.17 -18.03
CA LEU A 213 11.09 -15.24 -17.21
C LEU A 213 11.48 -15.35 -15.73
N LEU A 214 11.75 -14.22 -15.07
CA LEU A 214 12.07 -14.16 -13.65
C LEU A 214 11.02 -13.41 -12.84
N VAL A 215 10.41 -14.10 -11.86
CA VAL A 215 9.20 -13.66 -11.15
C VAL A 215 9.27 -13.90 -9.63
N LEU A 216 8.64 -13.00 -8.84
CA LEU A 216 8.38 -13.15 -7.41
C LEU A 216 7.04 -13.83 -7.14
N PHE A 217 6.96 -14.69 -6.12
CA PHE A 217 5.72 -15.37 -5.69
C PHE A 217 5.46 -15.16 -4.18
N SER A 218 4.23 -15.39 -3.73
CA SER A 218 3.78 -15.04 -2.38
C SER A 218 4.37 -15.86 -1.22
N PHE A 219 4.51 -17.18 -1.37
CA PHE A 219 4.92 -18.06 -0.26
C PHE A 219 6.36 -18.59 -0.35
N SER A 220 7.13 -18.20 -1.36
CA SER A 220 8.56 -18.48 -1.43
C SER A 220 9.19 -17.70 -2.58
N SER A 221 10.47 -17.39 -2.42
CA SER A 221 11.25 -16.72 -3.43
C SER A 221 11.51 -17.64 -4.64
N ARG A 222 10.74 -17.40 -5.71
CA ARG A 222 11.12 -17.23 -7.15
C ARG A 222 11.31 -18.44 -8.05
N ILE A 223 10.94 -18.27 -9.32
CA ILE A 223 11.12 -19.19 -10.46
C ILE A 223 11.95 -18.49 -11.56
N SER A 224 12.88 -19.20 -12.20
CA SER A 224 13.30 -18.98 -13.58
C SER A 224 12.48 -19.94 -14.45
N ILE A 225 11.67 -19.40 -15.37
CA ILE A 225 10.97 -20.20 -16.38
C ILE A 225 11.88 -20.21 -17.59
N GLY A 226 12.53 -21.34 -17.88
CA GLY A 226 13.38 -21.49 -19.06
C GLY A 226 12.81 -22.49 -20.07
N GLY A 227 12.71 -22.09 -21.34
CA GLY A 227 12.39 -22.95 -22.49
C GLY A 227 10.94 -23.45 -22.58
N TYR A 228 10.53 -23.92 -23.78
CA TYR A 228 9.29 -24.67 -23.97
C TYR A 228 9.57 -26.17 -23.94
N PRO A 229 8.91 -26.97 -23.08
CA PRO A 229 7.89 -26.57 -22.11
C PRO A 229 8.49 -25.83 -20.88
N PRO A 230 7.72 -24.93 -20.24
CA PRO A 230 8.20 -24.08 -19.15
C PRO A 230 8.74 -24.90 -17.98
N ARG A 231 10.07 -24.96 -17.83
CA ARG A 231 10.71 -25.57 -16.66
C ARG A 231 10.76 -24.56 -15.52
N LYS A 232 10.09 -24.87 -14.41
CA LYS A 232 10.13 -24.06 -13.18
C LYS A 232 11.38 -24.39 -12.37
N LYS A 233 12.32 -23.46 -12.22
CA LYS A 233 13.48 -23.60 -11.34
C LYS A 233 13.49 -22.55 -10.23
N CYS A 234 13.53 -22.98 -8.97
CA CYS A 234 13.67 -22.04 -7.86
C CYS A 234 15.11 -21.60 -7.65
N VAL A 235 15.39 -20.30 -7.80
CA VAL A 235 16.76 -19.74 -7.66
C VAL A 235 17.16 -19.56 -6.20
N THR A 236 16.20 -19.26 -5.32
CA THR A 236 16.46 -18.75 -3.97
C THR A 236 16.07 -19.71 -2.83
N CYS A 237 15.27 -20.75 -3.10
CA CYS A 237 14.74 -21.69 -2.10
C CYS A 237 15.82 -22.38 -1.24
N HIS A 238 16.97 -22.68 -1.85
CA HIS A 238 18.06 -23.42 -1.22
C HIS A 238 19.33 -22.58 -1.04
N LEU A 239 19.28 -21.28 -1.33
CA LEU A 239 20.45 -20.42 -1.28
C LEU A 239 20.94 -20.21 0.17
N ARG A 240 20.05 -19.72 1.04
CA ARG A 240 20.28 -19.54 2.49
C ARG A 240 18.98 -19.81 3.25
N LYS A 241 18.54 -21.08 3.23
CA LYS A 241 17.20 -21.49 3.64
C LYS A 241 16.79 -20.99 5.04
N GLU A 242 17.69 -20.95 6.01
CA GLU A 242 17.34 -20.53 7.37
C GLU A 242 17.38 -19.00 7.55
N ARG A 243 18.29 -18.31 6.85
CA ARG A 243 18.50 -16.86 6.99
C ARG A 243 17.60 -16.03 6.09
N CYS A 244 17.16 -16.60 4.96
CA CYS A 244 16.62 -15.84 3.85
C CYS A 244 15.42 -16.49 3.19
N GLN A 245 14.23 -15.92 3.45
CA GLN A 245 12.96 -16.35 2.89
C GLN A 245 12.17 -15.23 2.19
N TYR A 246 12.71 -14.00 2.16
CA TYR A 246 12.10 -12.84 1.51
C TYR A 246 13.13 -12.10 0.66
N TYR A 247 12.87 -11.92 -0.63
CA TYR A 247 13.84 -11.39 -1.60
C TYR A 247 13.22 -10.31 -2.50
N THR A 248 13.95 -9.24 -2.78
CA THR A 248 13.79 -8.44 -4.02
C THR A 248 14.94 -8.70 -5.01
N ALA A 249 14.83 -8.25 -6.25
CA ALA A 249 15.92 -8.33 -7.22
C ALA A 249 15.99 -7.11 -8.13
N SER A 250 17.21 -6.80 -8.56
CA SER A 250 17.51 -5.81 -9.59
C SER A 250 18.39 -6.45 -10.67
N PHE A 251 18.18 -6.09 -11.92
CA PHE A 251 18.84 -6.70 -13.07
C PHE A 251 19.72 -5.67 -13.76
N SER A 252 20.91 -6.08 -14.22
CA SER A 252 21.69 -5.29 -15.16
C SER A 252 21.00 -5.25 -16.52
N ASP A 253 21.48 -4.38 -17.40
CA ASP A 253 21.08 -4.39 -18.80
C ASP A 253 21.24 -5.80 -19.41
N TYR A 254 20.27 -6.15 -20.26
CA TYR A 254 20.15 -7.46 -20.90
C TYR A 254 20.14 -8.66 -19.92
N ALA A 255 19.92 -8.42 -18.63
CA ALA A 255 19.90 -9.44 -17.57
C ALA A 255 21.19 -10.28 -17.47
N LYS A 256 22.35 -9.73 -17.87
CA LYS A 256 23.66 -10.43 -17.75
C LYS A 256 23.98 -10.80 -16.30
N TYR A 257 23.66 -9.90 -15.38
CA TYR A 257 23.79 -10.10 -13.94
C TYR A 257 22.51 -9.65 -13.25
N TYR A 258 22.32 -10.12 -12.02
CA TYR A 258 21.26 -9.64 -11.15
C TYR A 258 21.76 -9.57 -9.71
N ALA A 259 21.35 -8.52 -9.00
CA ALA A 259 21.52 -8.42 -7.56
C ALA A 259 20.28 -9.02 -6.89
N LEU A 260 20.48 -10.03 -6.04
CA LEU A 260 19.43 -10.54 -5.16
C LEU A 260 19.56 -9.89 -3.81
N VAL A 261 18.54 -9.12 -3.45
CA VAL A 261 18.42 -8.59 -2.10
C VAL A 261 17.50 -9.52 -1.32
N CYS A 262 18.02 -10.68 -0.94
CA CYS A 262 17.89 -11.13 0.44
C CYS A 262 19.28 -11.22 0.99
N TYR A 263 19.98 -10.11 1.12
CA TYR A 263 21.28 -10.22 1.76
C TYR A 263 22.23 -11.33 1.13
N GLU A 264 22.07 -11.61 -0.20
CA GLU A 264 23.03 -11.87 -1.33
C GLU A 264 23.57 -13.22 -1.90
N ILE A 265 23.99 -13.13 -3.19
CA ILE A 265 24.89 -14.00 -4.03
C ILE A 265 26.02 -13.10 -4.61
N LYS A 266 27.28 -13.38 -4.26
CA LYS A 266 28.41 -12.43 -4.14
C LYS A 266 28.07 -11.27 -3.21
N ILE A 267 28.68 -11.31 -2.04
CA ILE A 267 28.37 -10.39 -0.95
C ILE A 267 28.85 -8.98 -1.36
N LEU A 268 27.93 -8.09 -1.73
CA LEU A 268 28.12 -6.64 -1.75
C LEU A 268 27.96 -6.07 -0.32
N GLU A 269 27.05 -6.61 0.50
CA GLU A 269 26.79 -6.19 1.89
C GLU A 269 26.28 -7.34 2.78
N GLU A 270 26.93 -7.57 3.93
CA GLU A 270 26.61 -8.65 4.90
C GLU A 270 26.06 -8.15 6.24
N ASN A 271 26.12 -6.83 6.50
CA ASN A 271 25.74 -6.17 7.75
C ASN A 271 26.51 -6.71 8.97
N LYS A 272 27.84 -6.92 8.83
CA LYS A 272 28.68 -7.51 9.90
C LYS A 272 28.66 -6.71 11.19
N GLU A 273 28.62 -5.38 11.11
CA GLU A 273 28.54 -4.51 12.30
C GLU A 273 27.24 -4.75 13.06
N LEU A 274 26.10 -4.78 12.36
CA LEU A 274 24.80 -5.10 12.95
C LEU A 274 24.80 -6.52 13.52
N GLU A 275 25.29 -7.51 12.79
CA GLU A 275 25.39 -8.89 13.29
C GLU A 275 26.19 -8.96 14.60
N ASN A 276 27.34 -8.28 14.66
CA ASN A 276 28.17 -8.24 15.86
C ASN A 276 27.49 -7.49 17.01
N ALA A 277 26.82 -6.36 16.74
CA ALA A 277 26.06 -5.62 17.76
C ALA A 277 24.95 -6.47 18.38
N LEU A 278 24.27 -7.30 17.58
CA LEU A 278 23.15 -8.13 18.02
C LEU A 278 23.57 -9.33 18.88
N LYS A 279 24.83 -9.77 18.83
CA LYS A 279 25.32 -10.91 19.65
C LYS A 279 25.12 -10.68 21.16
N ASN A 280 25.16 -9.43 21.60
CA ASN A 280 25.02 -9.06 23.01
C ASN A 280 23.58 -8.62 23.38
N ILE A 281 22.64 -8.68 22.43
CA ILE A 281 21.26 -8.23 22.62
C ILE A 281 20.33 -9.45 22.63
N LYS A 282 19.52 -9.58 23.69
CA LYS A 282 18.49 -10.63 23.78
C LYS A 282 17.30 -10.28 22.90
N LEU A 283 17.39 -10.64 21.62
CA LEU A 283 16.30 -10.45 20.68
C LEU A 283 15.09 -11.32 21.03
N PRO A 284 13.86 -10.82 20.79
CA PRO A 284 12.67 -11.62 20.93
C PRO A 284 12.61 -12.72 19.87
N LYS A 285 11.84 -13.77 20.13
CA LYS A 285 11.63 -14.87 19.18
C LYS A 285 10.42 -14.57 18.31
N GLU A 286 10.58 -14.63 16.99
CA GLU A 286 9.46 -14.49 16.06
C GLU A 286 9.00 -15.85 15.54
N GLU A 287 7.69 -16.05 15.46
CA GLU A 287 7.07 -17.24 14.89
C GLU A 287 5.96 -16.83 13.92
N ILE A 288 6.01 -17.34 12.69
CA ILE A 288 4.93 -17.17 11.70
C ILE A 288 4.15 -18.48 11.60
N LYS A 289 2.85 -18.40 11.81
CA LYS A 289 1.92 -19.53 11.86
C LYS A 289 0.58 -19.13 11.24
N LYS A 290 -0.36 -20.07 11.21
CA LYS A 290 -1.72 -19.86 10.72
C LYS A 290 -2.76 -20.35 11.73
N LEU A 291 -3.92 -19.72 11.70
CA LEU A 291 -5.15 -20.16 12.36
C LEU A 291 -6.15 -20.53 11.28
N GLU A 292 -6.77 -21.69 11.39
CA GLU A 292 -7.91 -22.07 10.56
C GLU A 292 -9.18 -21.74 11.35
N VAL A 293 -10.00 -20.83 10.83
CA VAL A 293 -11.29 -20.45 11.43
C VAL A 293 -12.35 -20.51 10.34
N ASP A 294 -13.27 -21.46 10.48
CA ASP A 294 -14.28 -21.79 9.48
C ASP A 294 -13.65 -22.07 8.10
N GLU A 295 -13.99 -21.29 7.06
CA GLU A 295 -13.40 -21.40 5.73
C GLU A 295 -12.22 -20.43 5.49
N ILE A 296 -11.73 -19.76 6.53
CA ILE A 296 -10.73 -18.68 6.43
C ILE A 296 -9.45 -19.10 7.15
N THR A 297 -8.32 -19.00 6.45
CA THR A 297 -6.99 -19.11 7.04
C THR A 297 -6.45 -17.72 7.38
N LEU A 298 -6.24 -17.46 8.67
CA LEU A 298 -5.60 -16.24 9.14
C LEU A 298 -4.11 -16.51 9.39
N TRP A 299 -3.24 -15.81 8.68
CA TRP A 299 -1.81 -15.86 8.98
C TRP A 299 -1.49 -14.92 10.13
N TYR A 300 -0.56 -15.31 11.00
CA TYR A 300 -0.10 -14.44 12.06
C TYR A 300 1.42 -14.54 12.28
N LYS A 301 2.00 -13.42 12.70
CA LYS A 301 3.36 -13.34 13.23
C LYS A 301 3.25 -13.04 14.72
N MET A 302 3.84 -13.89 15.55
CA MET A 302 3.91 -13.68 17.00
C MET A 302 5.36 -13.41 17.41
N ILE A 303 5.56 -12.34 18.18
CA ILE A 303 6.86 -11.92 18.72
C ILE A 303 6.81 -12.18 20.23
N LEU A 304 7.65 -13.11 20.68
CA LEU A 304 7.67 -13.63 22.03
C LEU A 304 8.87 -13.06 22.80
N PRO A 305 8.69 -12.72 24.09
CA PRO A 305 9.80 -12.29 24.94
C PRO A 305 10.96 -13.31 24.98
N PRO A 306 12.20 -12.84 25.21
CA PRO A 306 13.31 -13.72 25.53
C PRO A 306 12.98 -14.63 26.71
N GLN A 307 13.44 -15.89 26.67
CA GLN A 307 13.16 -16.89 27.71
C GLN A 307 11.65 -17.12 27.97
N PHE A 308 10.82 -17.00 26.93
CA PHE A 308 9.38 -17.23 26.98
C PHE A 308 9.01 -18.58 27.61
N ASP A 309 8.20 -18.50 28.67
CA ASP A 309 7.65 -19.63 29.42
C ASP A 309 6.13 -19.68 29.24
N LYS A 310 5.64 -20.73 28.55
CA LYS A 310 4.22 -20.94 28.24
C LYS A 310 3.32 -21.12 29.47
N SER A 311 3.88 -21.41 30.64
CA SER A 311 3.09 -21.54 31.88
C SER A 311 2.68 -20.20 32.47
N LYS A 312 3.32 -19.09 32.04
CA LYS A 312 3.01 -17.73 32.48
C LYS A 312 1.99 -17.05 31.58
N LYS A 313 1.35 -16.01 32.12
CA LYS A 313 0.38 -15.16 31.43
C LYS A 313 1.01 -13.81 31.08
N TYR A 314 1.15 -13.52 29.79
CA TYR A 314 1.77 -12.30 29.28
C TYR A 314 0.72 -11.32 28.78
N PRO A 315 0.96 -10.00 28.88
CA PRO A 315 0.16 -9.02 28.18
C PRO A 315 0.33 -9.21 26.65
N LEU A 316 -0.74 -8.95 25.90
CA LEU A 316 -0.78 -9.06 24.44
C LEU A 316 -0.95 -7.68 23.82
N LEU A 317 -0.08 -7.34 22.88
CA LEU A 317 -0.27 -6.19 21.99
C LEU A 317 -0.55 -6.68 20.57
N ILE A 318 -1.70 -6.32 20.03
CA ILE A 318 -1.99 -6.48 18.60
C ILE A 318 -1.47 -5.26 17.85
N GLN A 319 -0.58 -5.48 16.89
CA GLN A 319 -0.26 -4.49 15.87
C GLN A 319 -1.11 -4.78 14.63
N VAL A 320 -1.97 -3.83 14.27
CA VAL A 320 -2.85 -3.95 13.10
C VAL A 320 -2.51 -2.89 12.05
N TYR A 321 -2.53 -3.31 10.78
CA TYR A 321 -2.71 -2.41 9.65
C TYR A 321 -4.02 -2.73 8.94
N GLY A 322 -4.14 -3.91 8.31
CA GLY A 322 -5.41 -4.41 7.78
C GLY A 322 -5.93 -3.71 6.52
N GLY A 323 -5.16 -2.78 5.94
CA GLY A 323 -5.55 -2.10 4.70
C GLY A 323 -5.71 -3.08 3.54
N PRO A 324 -6.73 -2.90 2.67
CA PRO A 324 -6.88 -3.65 1.44
C PRO A 324 -5.59 -3.73 0.63
N CYS A 325 -5.33 -4.90 0.04
CA CYS A 325 -4.11 -5.20 -0.73
C CYS A 325 -2.79 -5.24 0.08
N SER A 326 -2.82 -4.97 1.39
CA SER A 326 -1.63 -5.07 2.25
C SER A 326 -1.33 -6.52 2.64
N GLN A 327 -0.18 -6.73 3.29
CA GLN A 327 0.18 -7.97 3.97
C GLN A 327 1.12 -7.57 5.11
N SER A 328 0.82 -7.89 6.36
CA SER A 328 1.59 -7.51 7.54
C SER A 328 2.48 -8.64 8.03
N VAL A 329 2.05 -9.89 7.82
CA VAL A 329 2.75 -11.11 8.19
C VAL A 329 3.73 -11.47 7.09
N ARG A 330 4.97 -11.00 7.25
CA ARG A 330 6.06 -11.22 6.30
C ARG A 330 7.29 -11.76 7.00
N SER A 331 8.06 -12.60 6.30
CA SER A 331 9.39 -13.07 6.72
C SER A 331 10.46 -12.00 6.52
N ILE A 332 10.21 -10.78 7.01
CA ILE A 332 11.13 -9.65 6.99
C ILE A 332 11.87 -9.55 8.33
N PHE A 333 13.15 -9.19 8.27
CA PHE A 333 13.93 -8.85 9.45
C PHE A 333 13.79 -7.34 9.73
N ALA A 334 13.34 -6.99 10.94
CA ALA A 334 13.27 -5.61 11.40
C ALA A 334 13.42 -5.57 12.93
N ILE A 335 14.30 -4.69 13.41
CA ILE A 335 14.36 -4.33 14.83
C ILE A 335 13.67 -2.99 14.98
N SER A 336 12.51 -3.00 15.64
CA SER A 336 11.64 -1.84 15.75
C SER A 336 11.09 -1.72 17.16
N TRP A 337 10.18 -0.77 17.37
CA TRP A 337 9.53 -0.54 18.65
C TRP A 337 8.84 -1.79 19.22
N ILE A 338 8.12 -2.56 18.41
CA ILE A 338 7.50 -3.81 18.88
C ILE A 338 8.53 -4.89 19.23
N SER A 339 9.70 -4.92 18.59
CA SER A 339 10.79 -5.82 18.97
C SER A 339 11.32 -5.46 20.37
N TYR A 340 11.45 -4.17 20.66
CA TYR A 340 11.83 -3.65 21.98
C TYR A 340 10.80 -4.02 23.06
N LEU A 341 9.50 -3.83 22.80
CA LEU A 341 8.44 -4.15 23.76
C LEU A 341 8.44 -5.63 24.16
N ALA A 342 8.68 -6.55 23.22
CA ALA A 342 8.85 -7.96 23.57
C ALA A 342 10.14 -8.23 24.35
N SER A 343 11.26 -7.65 23.89
CA SER A 343 12.58 -7.88 24.47
C SER A 343 12.69 -7.40 25.92
N LYS A 344 12.23 -6.17 26.18
CA LYS A 344 12.46 -5.46 27.44
C LYS A 344 11.25 -5.43 28.35
N GLU A 345 10.06 -5.15 27.80
CA GLU A 345 8.82 -4.97 28.58
C GLU A 345 8.06 -6.29 28.79
N GLY A 346 8.53 -7.40 28.20
CA GLY A 346 7.93 -8.72 28.39
C GLY A 346 6.53 -8.86 27.78
N ILE A 347 6.23 -8.07 26.73
CA ILE A 347 4.93 -8.08 26.05
C ILE A 347 4.96 -9.09 24.90
N VAL A 348 3.92 -9.91 24.75
CA VAL A 348 3.73 -10.70 23.52
C VAL A 348 3.11 -9.79 22.47
N ILE A 349 3.69 -9.73 21.27
CA ILE A 349 3.10 -8.98 20.14
C ILE A 349 2.56 -9.95 19.11
N ALA A 350 1.41 -9.65 18.51
CA ALA A 350 0.92 -10.36 17.34
C ALA A 350 0.51 -9.41 16.20
N LEU A 351 0.82 -9.82 14.99
CA LEU A 351 0.32 -9.25 13.73
C LEU A 351 -0.51 -10.33 13.05
N VAL A 352 -1.63 -9.95 12.42
CA VAL A 352 -2.56 -10.90 11.80
C VAL A 352 -2.94 -10.36 10.42
N ASP A 353 -2.93 -11.25 9.43
CA ASP A 353 -3.46 -11.02 8.09
C ASP A 353 -4.71 -11.86 7.91
N GLY A 354 -5.80 -11.20 7.50
CA GLY A 354 -7.13 -11.78 7.33
C GLY A 354 -7.79 -11.34 6.03
N ARG A 355 -9.13 -11.30 6.01
CA ARG A 355 -9.88 -10.81 4.85
C ARG A 355 -9.48 -9.37 4.52
N GLY A 356 -9.26 -9.11 3.23
CA GLY A 356 -8.77 -7.82 2.71
C GLY A 356 -7.27 -7.79 2.44
N THR A 357 -6.46 -8.64 3.07
CA THR A 357 -5.02 -8.72 2.76
C THR A 357 -4.77 -9.48 1.46
N ALA A 358 -3.69 -9.14 0.77
CA ALA A 358 -3.34 -9.70 -0.55
C ALA A 358 -2.60 -11.05 -0.46
N PHE A 359 -2.23 -11.57 -1.64
CA PHE A 359 -1.29 -12.68 -1.82
C PHE A 359 -1.81 -14.07 -1.43
N GLN A 360 -3.12 -14.19 -1.21
CA GLN A 360 -3.84 -15.42 -0.85
C GLN A 360 -5.10 -15.66 -1.72
N GLY A 361 -5.21 -15.00 -2.87
CA GLY A 361 -6.34 -15.14 -3.79
C GLY A 361 -7.40 -14.05 -3.61
N ASP A 362 -8.17 -13.85 -4.68
CA ASP A 362 -9.23 -12.85 -4.80
C ASP A 362 -10.34 -13.03 -3.78
N LYS A 363 -10.66 -14.28 -3.38
CA LYS A 363 -11.69 -14.56 -2.36
C LYS A 363 -11.34 -13.89 -1.03
N LEU A 364 -10.07 -13.94 -0.61
CA LEU A 364 -9.62 -13.28 0.63
C LEU A 364 -9.50 -11.76 0.43
N LEU A 365 -8.88 -11.34 -0.68
CA LEU A 365 -8.62 -9.93 -0.98
C LEU A 365 -9.91 -9.10 -1.12
N TYR A 366 -10.86 -9.56 -1.93
CA TYR A 366 -12.08 -8.81 -2.23
C TYR A 366 -13.21 -9.04 -1.23
N ALA A 367 -12.99 -9.85 -0.17
CA ALA A 367 -13.98 -10.05 0.88
C ALA A 367 -14.43 -8.73 1.53
N VAL A 368 -13.53 -7.74 1.61
CA VAL A 368 -13.80 -6.41 2.20
C VAL A 368 -14.42 -5.41 1.22
N TYR A 369 -14.61 -5.78 -0.05
CA TYR A 369 -15.14 -4.87 -1.05
C TYR A 369 -16.51 -4.32 -0.62
N ARG A 370 -16.61 -2.98 -0.61
CA ARG A 370 -17.75 -2.17 -0.16
C ARG A 370 -18.11 -2.31 1.31
N LYS A 371 -17.25 -2.98 2.10
CA LYS A 371 -17.47 -3.38 3.50
C LYS A 371 -16.26 -3.10 4.39
N LEU A 372 -15.48 -2.07 4.09
CA LEU A 372 -14.29 -1.73 4.86
C LEU A 372 -14.61 -1.51 6.35
N GLY A 373 -13.73 -1.99 7.22
CA GLY A 373 -13.85 -1.92 8.68
C GLY A 373 -14.80 -2.93 9.32
N VAL A 374 -15.19 -3.99 8.58
CA VAL A 374 -16.08 -5.04 9.09
C VAL A 374 -15.28 -6.31 9.32
N TYR A 375 -14.82 -6.94 8.25
CA TYR A 375 -14.15 -8.24 8.32
C TYR A 375 -12.75 -8.12 8.89
N GLU A 376 -12.07 -7.00 8.64
CA GLU A 376 -10.78 -6.70 9.23
C GLU A 376 -10.89 -6.72 10.76
N VAL A 377 -11.93 -6.09 11.31
CA VAL A 377 -12.21 -6.04 12.74
C VAL A 377 -12.57 -7.42 13.28
N GLU A 378 -13.46 -8.14 12.59
CA GLU A 378 -13.90 -9.50 12.94
C GLU A 378 -12.72 -10.49 13.01
N ASP A 379 -11.81 -10.42 12.04
CA ASP A 379 -10.66 -11.32 11.94
C ASP A 379 -9.63 -11.03 13.03
N GLN A 380 -9.39 -9.75 13.35
CA GLN A 380 -8.54 -9.38 14.49
C GLN A 380 -9.11 -9.89 15.83
N ILE A 381 -10.41 -9.70 16.07
CA ILE A 381 -11.10 -10.18 17.27
C ILE A 381 -11.01 -11.71 17.38
N THR A 382 -11.23 -12.40 16.27
CA THR A 382 -11.17 -13.85 16.17
C THR A 382 -9.78 -14.37 16.49
N ALA A 383 -8.73 -13.76 15.93
CA ALA A 383 -7.36 -14.14 16.22
C ALA A 383 -7.01 -13.91 17.70
N VAL A 384 -7.44 -12.79 18.30
CA VAL A 384 -7.24 -12.52 19.74
C VAL A 384 -7.88 -13.60 20.60
N ARG A 385 -9.13 -14.01 20.31
CA ARG A 385 -9.79 -15.12 21.02
C ARG A 385 -8.97 -16.40 20.93
N LYS A 386 -8.43 -16.73 19.75
CA LYS A 386 -7.55 -17.88 19.58
C LYS A 386 -6.23 -17.75 20.35
N PHE A 387 -5.64 -16.56 20.44
CA PHE A 387 -4.43 -16.34 21.24
C PHE A 387 -4.69 -16.50 22.74
N ILE A 388 -5.86 -16.08 23.24
CA ILE A 388 -6.29 -16.34 24.62
C ILE A 388 -6.40 -17.84 24.88
N GLU A 389 -7.05 -18.59 23.99
CA GLU A 389 -7.20 -20.05 24.08
C GLU A 389 -5.84 -20.80 24.12
N MET A 390 -4.75 -20.20 23.62
CA MET A 390 -3.40 -20.80 23.71
C MET A 390 -2.86 -20.87 25.14
N GLY A 391 -3.51 -20.21 26.11
CA GLY A 391 -3.26 -20.41 27.54
C GLY A 391 -2.15 -19.55 28.15
N PHE A 392 -1.35 -18.83 27.36
CA PHE A 392 -0.26 -17.98 27.86
C PHE A 392 -0.53 -16.47 27.74
N ILE A 393 -1.71 -16.06 27.25
CA ILE A 393 -2.12 -14.65 27.20
C ILE A 393 -2.96 -14.30 28.43
N ASP A 394 -2.68 -13.15 29.02
CA ASP A 394 -3.48 -12.54 30.08
C ASP A 394 -4.66 -11.77 29.47
N GLU A 395 -5.86 -12.31 29.66
CA GLU A 395 -7.13 -11.75 29.17
C GLU A 395 -7.42 -10.34 29.68
N LYS A 396 -6.82 -9.93 30.81
CA LYS A 396 -7.03 -8.60 31.39
C LYS A 396 -6.05 -7.54 30.85
N ARG A 397 -5.06 -7.95 30.06
CA ARG A 397 -3.98 -7.08 29.57
C ARG A 397 -3.78 -7.28 28.07
N ILE A 398 -4.80 -6.93 27.29
CA ILE A 398 -4.76 -6.95 25.84
C ILE A 398 -4.94 -5.53 25.31
N ALA A 399 -4.00 -5.09 24.48
CA ALA A 399 -4.04 -3.81 23.79
C ALA A 399 -4.01 -3.99 22.28
N ILE A 400 -4.45 -2.98 21.55
CA ILE A 400 -4.34 -2.91 20.09
C ILE A 400 -3.78 -1.56 19.66
N TRP A 401 -2.87 -1.56 18.70
CA TRP A 401 -2.39 -0.32 18.09
C TRP A 401 -2.31 -0.41 16.58
N GLY A 402 -2.50 0.71 15.90
CA GLY A 402 -2.29 0.82 14.46
C GLY A 402 -2.11 2.26 13.99
N TRP A 403 -1.53 2.38 12.79
CA TRP A 403 -1.27 3.67 12.12
C TRP A 403 -2.03 3.73 10.80
N SER A 404 -2.57 4.90 10.43
CA SER A 404 -3.27 5.11 9.16
C SER A 404 -4.54 4.26 9.07
N TYR A 405 -4.67 3.39 8.06
CA TYR A 405 -5.71 2.35 8.04
C TYR A 405 -5.67 1.46 9.29
N GLY A 406 -4.48 1.18 9.82
CA GLY A 406 -4.32 0.48 11.08
C GLY A 406 -4.95 1.24 12.25
N GLY A 407 -4.88 2.57 12.24
CA GLY A 407 -5.55 3.41 13.24
C GLY A 407 -7.08 3.32 13.13
N TYR A 408 -7.62 3.25 11.91
CA TYR A 408 -9.04 2.99 11.66
C TYR A 408 -9.47 1.64 12.25
N VAL A 409 -8.78 0.54 11.93
CA VAL A 409 -9.11 -0.79 12.44
C VAL A 409 -8.87 -0.90 13.95
N SER A 410 -7.79 -0.32 14.48
CA SER A 410 -7.51 -0.27 15.92
C SER A 410 -8.67 0.41 16.68
N SER A 411 -9.14 1.54 16.16
CA SER A 411 -10.27 2.28 16.75
C SER A 411 -11.57 1.48 16.71
N LEU A 412 -11.91 0.87 15.56
CA LEU A 412 -13.13 0.07 15.43
C LEU A 412 -13.09 -1.22 16.26
N ALA A 413 -11.94 -1.87 16.34
CA ALA A 413 -11.74 -3.07 17.14
C ALA A 413 -11.81 -2.77 18.64
N LEU A 414 -11.23 -1.65 19.09
CA LEU A 414 -11.35 -1.18 20.47
C LEU A 414 -12.82 -0.85 20.81
N ALA A 415 -13.49 -0.11 19.92
CA ALA A 415 -14.90 0.29 20.05
C ALA A 415 -15.88 -0.75 19.47
N SER A 416 -15.53 -2.03 19.55
CA SER A 416 -16.36 -3.15 19.11
C SER A 416 -17.36 -3.60 20.18
N GLY A 417 -17.17 -3.20 21.44
CA GLY A 417 -17.96 -3.69 22.58
C GLY A 417 -17.68 -5.15 22.95
N THR A 418 -16.56 -5.72 22.50
CA THR A 418 -16.22 -7.13 22.74
C THR A 418 -15.70 -7.44 24.13
N GLY A 419 -15.22 -6.42 24.86
CA GLY A 419 -14.56 -6.59 26.16
C GLY A 419 -13.18 -7.24 26.11
N LEU A 420 -12.63 -7.51 24.91
CA LEU A 420 -11.31 -8.14 24.76
C LEU A 420 -10.17 -7.17 25.01
N PHE A 421 -10.28 -5.94 24.49
CA PHE A 421 -9.22 -4.94 24.58
C PHE A 421 -9.45 -4.04 25.79
N LYS A 422 -8.41 -3.88 26.62
CA LYS A 422 -8.40 -2.93 27.74
C LYS A 422 -8.10 -1.51 27.25
N CYS A 423 -7.18 -1.39 26.29
CA CYS A 423 -6.76 -0.10 25.75
C CYS A 423 -6.37 -0.22 24.27
N GLY A 424 -6.30 0.91 23.58
CA GLY A 424 -5.74 0.94 22.23
C GLY A 424 -5.26 2.31 21.77
N ILE A 425 -4.42 2.29 20.74
CA ILE A 425 -3.74 3.48 20.20
C ILE A 425 -4.01 3.59 18.70
N ALA A 426 -4.51 4.74 18.28
CA ALA A 426 -4.69 5.06 16.87
C ALA A 426 -3.78 6.24 16.48
N VAL A 427 -2.82 5.98 15.60
CA VAL A 427 -1.93 7.01 15.04
C VAL A 427 -2.40 7.39 13.64
N ALA A 428 -2.64 8.68 13.41
CA ALA A 428 -3.17 9.23 12.16
C ALA A 428 -4.31 8.38 11.55
N PRO A 429 -5.38 8.03 12.30
CA PRO A 429 -6.42 7.14 11.80
C PRO A 429 -7.25 7.79 10.70
N VAL A 430 -7.60 7.04 9.66
CA VAL A 430 -8.82 7.34 8.90
C VAL A 430 -10.01 7.14 9.84
N SER A 431 -10.99 8.04 9.78
CA SER A 431 -12.15 8.03 10.69
C SER A 431 -13.48 7.83 9.97
N SER A 432 -13.53 8.27 8.71
CA SER A 432 -14.62 8.08 7.75
C SER A 432 -14.03 8.07 6.35
N TRP A 433 -14.57 7.21 5.50
CA TRP A 433 -14.20 7.11 4.09
C TRP A 433 -14.62 8.34 3.27
N GLU A 434 -15.54 9.17 3.77
CA GLU A 434 -15.86 10.46 3.14
C GLU A 434 -14.69 11.46 3.22
N TYR A 435 -13.72 11.23 4.11
CA TYR A 435 -12.64 12.18 4.36
C TYR A 435 -11.34 11.84 3.62
N TYR A 436 -11.25 10.67 3.00
CA TYR A 436 -10.03 10.17 2.39
C TYR A 436 -10.08 10.26 0.85
N ALA A 437 -8.93 10.11 0.21
CA ALA A 437 -8.73 10.31 -1.22
C ALA A 437 -9.68 9.45 -2.07
N SER A 438 -10.20 10.03 -3.15
CA SER A 438 -11.12 9.38 -4.09
C SER A 438 -10.53 8.11 -4.71
N ILE A 439 -9.28 8.17 -5.21
CA ILE A 439 -8.62 7.05 -5.90
C ILE A 439 -8.47 5.83 -5.00
N TYR A 440 -8.14 6.02 -3.72
CA TYR A 440 -8.10 4.93 -2.75
C TYR A 440 -9.50 4.45 -2.40
N THR A 441 -10.35 5.38 -2.00
CA THR A 441 -11.60 5.06 -1.33
C THR A 441 -12.57 4.41 -2.31
N GLU A 442 -12.74 4.99 -3.50
CA GLU A 442 -13.69 4.51 -4.50
C GLU A 442 -13.29 3.12 -5.04
N ARG A 443 -11.99 2.79 -5.07
CA ARG A 443 -11.46 1.47 -5.42
C ARG A 443 -12.04 0.36 -4.57
N PHE A 444 -12.24 0.62 -3.28
CA PHE A 444 -12.67 -0.40 -2.31
C PHE A 444 -14.09 -0.21 -1.80
N MET A 445 -14.62 1.01 -1.82
CA MET A 445 -15.94 1.36 -1.30
C MET A 445 -16.98 1.66 -2.38
N GLY A 446 -16.59 1.81 -3.65
CA GLY A 446 -17.48 2.37 -4.68
C GLY A 446 -17.73 3.86 -4.45
N LEU A 447 -18.78 4.43 -5.06
CA LEU A 447 -19.10 5.85 -4.94
C LEU A 447 -19.95 6.14 -3.69
N PRO A 448 -19.75 7.30 -3.02
CA PRO A 448 -20.58 7.74 -1.90
C PRO A 448 -21.91 8.38 -2.38
N THR A 449 -22.60 7.75 -3.33
CA THR A 449 -23.92 8.20 -3.81
C THR A 449 -25.05 7.33 -3.23
N LYS A 450 -26.28 7.86 -3.21
CA LYS A 450 -27.46 7.15 -2.68
C LYS A 450 -27.72 5.84 -3.43
N ASP A 451 -27.51 5.84 -4.74
CA ASP A 451 -27.74 4.70 -5.62
C ASP A 451 -26.56 3.72 -5.65
N ASP A 452 -25.46 4.04 -4.95
CA ASP A 452 -24.27 3.20 -4.85
C ASP A 452 -24.00 2.76 -3.39
N ASN A 453 -22.99 3.31 -2.69
CA ASN A 453 -22.56 2.77 -1.38
C ASN A 453 -22.67 3.75 -0.20
N LEU A 454 -23.37 4.89 -0.34
CA LEU A 454 -23.44 5.91 0.72
C LEU A 454 -23.89 5.35 2.09
N LYS A 455 -24.72 4.30 2.10
CA LYS A 455 -25.15 3.65 3.34
C LYS A 455 -23.96 3.09 4.14
N HIS A 456 -23.02 2.41 3.48
CA HIS A 456 -21.86 1.84 4.18
C HIS A 456 -20.85 2.92 4.56
N TYR A 457 -20.63 3.92 3.71
CA TYR A 457 -19.83 5.12 4.06
C TYR A 457 -20.23 5.74 5.40
N LYS A 458 -21.54 5.88 5.63
CA LYS A 458 -22.08 6.43 6.89
C LYS A 458 -21.97 5.46 8.08
N ASN A 459 -22.10 4.16 7.82
CA ASN A 459 -22.13 3.14 8.87
C ASN A 459 -20.72 2.72 9.34
N SER A 460 -19.71 2.89 8.50
CA SER A 460 -18.33 2.45 8.75
C SER A 460 -17.47 3.56 9.35
N THR A 461 -18.05 4.48 10.13
CA THR A 461 -17.27 5.56 10.77
C THR A 461 -16.85 5.19 12.17
N VAL A 462 -15.68 5.65 12.60
CA VAL A 462 -15.24 5.54 14.01
C VAL A 462 -16.14 6.39 14.90
N MET A 463 -16.60 7.55 14.43
CA MET A 463 -17.47 8.46 15.17
C MET A 463 -18.78 7.80 15.60
N ALA A 464 -19.35 6.92 14.78
CA ALA A 464 -20.56 6.16 15.13
C ALA A 464 -20.34 5.18 16.30
N ARG A 465 -19.08 4.94 16.70
CA ARG A 465 -18.71 4.05 17.80
C ARG A 465 -18.31 4.79 19.08
N ALA A 466 -18.47 6.12 19.13
CA ALA A 466 -17.99 6.97 20.23
C ALA A 466 -18.37 6.45 21.62
N GLU A 467 -19.64 6.05 21.84
CA GLU A 467 -20.12 5.53 23.12
C GLU A 467 -19.38 4.26 23.61
N TYR A 468 -18.88 3.43 22.68
CA TYR A 468 -18.20 2.18 23.02
C TYR A 468 -16.78 2.39 23.54
N PHE A 469 -16.24 3.62 23.47
CA PHE A 469 -14.95 3.95 24.06
C PHE A 469 -15.04 4.22 25.59
N ARG A 470 -16.24 4.34 26.16
CA ARG A 470 -16.45 4.76 27.57
C ARG A 470 -15.70 3.91 28.61
N ASN A 471 -15.48 2.63 28.33
CA ASN A 471 -14.92 1.67 29.29
C ASN A 471 -13.53 1.15 28.89
N VAL A 472 -12.83 1.84 27.99
CA VAL A 472 -11.52 1.43 27.47
C VAL A 472 -10.60 2.64 27.38
N ASP A 473 -9.30 2.45 27.61
CA ASP A 473 -8.34 3.55 27.49
C ASP A 473 -8.01 3.77 26.01
N TYR A 474 -8.26 4.97 25.50
CA TYR A 474 -7.97 5.31 24.10
C TYR A 474 -6.94 6.43 24.01
N LEU A 475 -5.87 6.18 23.24
CA LEU A 475 -4.87 7.18 22.89
C LEU A 475 -4.95 7.52 21.40
N LEU A 476 -5.37 8.74 21.10
CA LEU A 476 -5.51 9.27 19.74
C LEU A 476 -4.33 10.19 19.39
N ILE A 477 -3.53 9.81 18.40
CA ILE A 477 -2.32 10.54 18.02
C ILE A 477 -2.41 11.01 16.57
N HIS A 478 -1.98 12.23 16.26
CA HIS A 478 -1.98 12.71 14.88
C HIS A 478 -0.98 13.86 14.63
N GLY A 479 -0.33 13.89 13.47
CA GLY A 479 0.34 15.09 12.94
C GLY A 479 -0.68 16.16 12.51
N THR A 480 -0.43 17.43 12.84
CA THR A 480 -1.35 18.53 12.48
C THR A 480 -1.24 18.96 11.03
N ALA A 481 -0.12 18.63 10.36
CA ALA A 481 0.16 18.95 8.96
C ALA A 481 0.16 17.67 8.08
N ASP A 482 -0.67 16.69 8.44
CA ASP A 482 -0.87 15.47 7.67
C ASP A 482 -1.63 15.78 6.37
N ASP A 483 -0.90 15.70 5.26
CA ASP A 483 -1.41 15.94 3.91
C ASP A 483 -2.11 14.69 3.32
N ASN A 484 -1.99 13.53 3.95
CA ASN A 484 -2.56 12.28 3.47
C ASN A 484 -3.83 11.87 4.24
N VAL A 485 -3.67 11.43 5.48
CA VAL A 485 -4.81 11.21 6.38
C VAL A 485 -5.01 12.49 7.14
N HIS A 486 -5.76 13.44 6.62
CA HIS A 486 -5.79 14.77 7.27
C HIS A 486 -6.17 14.73 8.74
N PHE A 487 -5.59 15.65 9.52
CA PHE A 487 -5.91 15.88 10.93
C PHE A 487 -7.42 16.01 11.21
N GLN A 488 -8.20 16.45 10.21
CA GLN A 488 -9.67 16.40 10.20
C GLN A 488 -10.21 15.08 10.76
N ASN A 489 -9.60 13.95 10.42
CA ASN A 489 -10.05 12.64 10.88
C ASN A 489 -10.02 12.52 12.41
N SER A 490 -8.87 12.82 13.03
CA SER A 490 -8.77 12.79 14.50
C SER A 490 -9.57 13.91 15.16
N ALA A 491 -9.68 15.08 14.52
CA ALA A 491 -10.53 16.16 15.03
C ALA A 491 -12.00 15.75 15.11
N GLN A 492 -12.51 15.02 14.11
CA GLN A 492 -13.89 14.50 14.12
C GLN A 492 -14.08 13.36 15.12
N ILE A 493 -13.09 12.48 15.30
CA ILE A 493 -13.13 11.46 16.37
C ILE A 493 -13.18 12.15 17.74
N ALA A 494 -12.26 13.06 18.02
CA ALA A 494 -12.20 13.80 19.28
C ALA A 494 -13.52 14.54 19.56
N LYS A 495 -14.08 15.22 18.55
CA LYS A 495 -15.40 15.87 18.65
C LYS A 495 -16.51 14.87 19.00
N ALA A 496 -16.52 13.70 18.36
CA ALA A 496 -17.53 12.67 18.64
C ALA A 496 -17.42 12.12 20.06
N LEU A 497 -16.19 11.87 20.54
CA LEU A 497 -15.93 11.42 21.92
C LEU A 497 -16.36 12.47 22.96
N VAL A 498 -16.04 13.75 22.72
CA VAL A 498 -16.49 14.86 23.58
C VAL A 498 -18.01 14.93 23.62
N ASN A 499 -18.69 14.87 22.46
CA ASN A 499 -20.14 14.89 22.39
C ASN A 499 -20.79 13.69 23.11
N ALA A 500 -20.14 12.52 23.05
CA ALA A 500 -20.54 11.31 23.77
C ALA A 500 -20.11 11.34 25.25
N GLN A 501 -19.43 12.39 25.73
CA GLN A 501 -18.90 12.47 27.09
C GLN A 501 -18.00 11.27 27.45
N VAL A 502 -17.11 10.90 26.53
CA VAL A 502 -16.12 9.84 26.71
C VAL A 502 -14.74 10.45 26.90
N ASP A 503 -14.07 10.06 27.98
CA ASP A 503 -12.69 10.47 28.25
C ASP A 503 -11.71 9.72 27.35
N PHE A 504 -10.64 10.40 26.95
CA PHE A 504 -9.60 9.83 26.10
C PHE A 504 -8.31 10.65 26.23
N GLN A 505 -7.18 10.00 25.94
CA GLN A 505 -5.90 10.67 25.83
C GLN A 505 -5.63 11.04 24.38
N ALA A 506 -4.94 12.16 24.17
CA ALA A 506 -4.57 12.61 22.84
C ALA A 506 -3.18 13.24 22.79
N MET A 507 -2.55 13.16 21.62
CA MET A 507 -1.27 13.81 21.34
C MET A 507 -1.26 14.32 19.89
N TRP A 508 -1.13 15.63 19.71
CA TRP A 508 -0.88 16.21 18.40
C TRP A 508 0.59 16.56 18.23
N TYR A 509 1.10 16.34 17.02
CA TYR A 509 2.43 16.79 16.64
C TYR A 509 2.30 17.98 15.70
N SER A 510 2.62 19.17 16.22
CA SER A 510 2.63 20.41 15.45
C SER A 510 3.52 20.28 14.22
N ASP A 511 3.00 20.68 13.07
CA ASP A 511 3.68 20.70 11.76
C ASP A 511 4.23 19.35 11.24
N GLN A 512 3.95 18.24 11.93
CA GLN A 512 4.30 16.92 11.44
C GLN A 512 3.27 16.40 10.44
N ASN A 513 3.77 15.75 9.41
CA ASN A 513 3.00 15.04 8.40
C ASN A 513 2.68 13.60 8.84
N HIS A 514 2.17 12.80 7.90
CA HIS A 514 1.77 11.41 8.14
C HIS A 514 2.87 10.51 8.72
N GLY A 515 4.15 10.81 8.44
CA GLY A 515 5.28 10.02 8.89
C GLY A 515 5.78 10.35 10.31
N ILE A 516 5.37 11.49 10.89
CA ILE A 516 5.78 11.99 12.22
C ILE A 516 7.30 11.83 12.42
N SER A 517 8.09 12.55 11.63
CA SER A 517 9.54 12.32 11.47
C SER A 517 10.42 12.95 12.56
N GLY A 518 11.72 12.68 12.51
CA GLY A 518 12.72 13.35 13.37
C GLY A 518 12.56 13.02 14.87
N LEU A 519 12.66 14.04 15.72
CA LEU A 519 12.50 13.88 17.17
C LEU A 519 11.06 13.50 17.56
N SER A 520 10.07 13.86 16.73
CA SER A 520 8.68 13.50 16.93
C SER A 520 8.49 11.98 16.92
N THR A 521 9.21 11.24 16.07
CA THR A 521 9.19 9.77 16.07
C THR A 521 9.68 9.19 17.40
N LYS A 522 10.75 9.77 17.98
CA LYS A 522 11.27 9.33 19.29
C LYS A 522 10.25 9.59 20.38
N HIS A 523 9.70 10.81 20.43
CA HIS A 523 8.66 11.18 21.39
C HIS A 523 7.41 10.29 21.25
N LEU A 524 7.00 9.99 20.02
CA LEU A 524 5.86 9.12 19.69
C LEU A 524 6.02 7.76 20.35
N TYR A 525 7.14 7.08 20.09
CA TYR A 525 7.37 5.76 20.67
C TYR A 525 7.55 5.83 22.19
N THR A 526 8.15 6.89 22.75
CA THR A 526 8.20 7.10 24.21
C THR A 526 6.79 7.23 24.79
N HIS A 527 5.95 8.08 24.23
CA HIS A 527 4.59 8.33 24.71
C HIS A 527 3.70 7.08 24.60
N MET A 528 3.73 6.40 23.46
CA MET A 528 3.02 5.12 23.28
C MET A 528 3.52 4.04 24.24
N THR A 529 4.83 4.00 24.54
CA THR A 529 5.40 3.08 25.53
C THR A 529 4.87 3.38 26.92
N HIS A 530 4.86 4.66 27.34
CA HIS A 530 4.31 5.06 28.64
C HIS A 530 2.84 4.68 28.77
N PHE A 531 2.04 4.92 27.72
CA PHE A 531 0.64 4.52 27.68
C PHE A 531 0.45 3.00 27.83
N LEU A 532 1.23 2.21 27.09
CA LEU A 532 1.14 0.75 27.18
C LEU A 532 1.59 0.21 28.55
N LYS A 533 2.67 0.76 29.12
CA LYS A 533 3.12 0.40 30.48
C LYS A 533 2.03 0.72 31.51
N GLN A 534 1.38 1.88 31.41
CA GLN A 534 0.25 2.27 32.26
C GLN A 534 -0.93 1.30 32.10
N CYS A 535 -1.38 1.06 30.86
CA CYS A 535 -2.50 0.18 30.56
C CYS A 535 -2.27 -1.26 31.07
N PHE A 536 -1.06 -1.78 30.92
CA PHE A 536 -0.69 -3.12 31.41
C PHE A 536 -0.24 -3.15 32.88
N SER A 537 -0.19 -1.98 33.54
CA SER A 537 0.27 -1.83 34.92
C SER A 537 1.65 -2.48 35.14
N LEU A 538 2.57 -2.25 34.20
CA LEU A 538 3.95 -2.73 34.27
C LEU A 538 4.75 -1.84 35.23
N SER A 539 5.68 -2.44 35.98
CA SER A 539 6.62 -1.70 36.83
C SER A 539 7.55 -0.83 35.99
N ASP A 540 7.95 0.32 36.54
CA ASP A 540 8.87 1.25 35.87
C ASP A 540 10.24 0.64 35.54
#